data_AF-A0A3P6TCY0-F1
#
_entry.id   AF-A0A3P6TCY0-F1
#
_cell.length_a   1.000
_cell.length_b   1.000
_cell.length_c   1.000
_cell.angle_alpha   90.00
_cell.angle_beta   90.00
_cell.angle_gamma   90.00
#
_symmetry.space_group_name_H-M   'P 1'
#
loop_
_entity.id
_entity.type
_entity.pdbx_description
1 polymer ?
#
loop_
_entity_poly.entity_id
_entity_poly.type
_entity_poly.pdbx_seq_one_letter_code
_entity_poly.pdbx_strand_id
1 'polypeptide(L)'
;MFVPVFHGAISTLLGIVMLVFSEFDFVIKYFFVVMTMLVLLAVFNGLCLLPVMLTLIGPEPELVPLDGSCRLPAPPPLSEQKKKKAAMGIESGLRHRKGADVEMSAKRARNDDDESPKKL
;
A
#
# COMPACT_ATOMS: atom_id res chain seq x y z
N MET A 1 6.96 12.39 0.71
CA MET A 1 7.60 11.16 0.18
C MET A 1 8.98 10.85 0.77
N PHE A 2 9.48 11.60 1.77
CA PHE A 2 10.82 11.39 2.33
C PHE A 2 10.99 10.05 3.08
N VAL A 3 10.12 9.78 4.05
CA VAL A 3 10.19 8.60 4.94
C VAL A 3 10.31 7.27 4.18
N PRO A 4 9.43 6.94 3.19
CA PRO A 4 9.54 5.66 2.48
C PRO A 4 10.80 5.53 1.64
N VAL A 5 11.27 6.62 1.02
CA VAL A 5 12.50 6.61 0.20
C VAL A 5 13.74 6.44 1.07
N PHE A 6 13.81 7.14 2.20
CA PHE A 6 14.92 7.01 3.14
C PHE A 6 14.97 5.60 3.74
N HIS A 7 13.83 5.05 4.12
CA HIS A 7 13.74 3.68 4.62
C HIS A 7 14.14 2.65 3.54
N GLY A 8 13.74 2.88 2.29
CA GLY A 8 14.16 2.07 1.15
C GLY A 8 15.68 2.11 0.93
N ALA A 9 16.30 3.29 1.01
CA ALA A 9 17.75 3.44 0.91
C ALA A 9 18.48 2.66 2.02
N ILE A 10 18.00 2.72 3.26
CA ILE A 10 18.57 1.93 4.36
C ILE A 10 18.44 0.43 4.07
N SER A 11 17.30 -0.04 3.59
CA SER A 11 17.11 -1.45 3.23
C SER A 11 18.07 -1.90 2.12
N THR A 12 18.37 -1.03 1.14
CA THR A 12 19.39 -1.34 0.11
C THR A 12 20.80 -1.39 0.68
N LEU A 13 21.16 -0.44 1.55
CA LEU A 13 22.48 -0.40 2.22
C LEU A 13 22.69 -1.65 3.08
N LEU A 14 21.67 -2.08 3.82
CA LEU A 14 21.71 -3.31 4.61
C LEU A 14 21.91 -4.55 3.74
N GLY A 15 21.29 -4.61 2.55
CA GLY A 15 21.47 -5.72 1.62
C GLY A 15 22.90 -5.81 1.08
N ILE A 16 23.50 -4.69 0.69
CA ILE A 16 24.86 -4.66 0.14
C ILE A 16 25.97 -4.78 1.18
N VAL A 17 25.69 -4.53 2.47
CA VAL A 17 26.67 -4.74 3.56
C VAL A 17 27.19 -6.18 3.58
N MET A 18 26.38 -7.16 3.18
CA MET A 18 26.82 -8.56 3.06
C MET A 18 27.99 -8.73 2.06
N LEU A 19 28.12 -7.86 1.06
CA LEU A 19 29.20 -7.92 0.07
C LEU A 19 30.57 -7.55 0.64
N VAL A 20 30.62 -6.82 1.76
CA VAL A 20 31.89 -6.43 2.39
C VAL A 20 32.60 -7.62 3.04
N PHE A 21 31.86 -8.70 3.33
CA PHE A 21 32.40 -9.95 3.87
C PHE A 21 32.92 -10.91 2.80
N SER A 22 33.01 -10.46 1.54
CA SER A 22 33.56 -11.28 0.46
C SER A 22 35.10 -11.33 0.54
N GLU A 23 35.68 -12.51 0.38
CA GLU A 23 37.14 -12.71 0.34
C GLU A 23 37.80 -12.13 -0.94
N PHE A 24 36.99 -11.74 -1.93
CA PHE A 24 37.48 -11.22 -3.19
C PHE A 24 37.47 -9.69 -3.20
N ASP A 25 38.65 -9.07 -3.27
CA ASP A 25 38.80 -7.61 -3.41
C ASP A 25 38.03 -7.03 -4.60
N PHE A 26 37.84 -7.84 -5.65
CA PHE A 26 37.00 -7.48 -6.80
C PHE A 26 35.57 -7.13 -6.37
N VAL A 27 34.98 -7.91 -5.46
CA VAL A 27 33.60 -7.70 -5.00
C VAL A 27 33.49 -6.43 -4.17
N ILE A 28 34.45 -6.21 -3.27
CA ILE A 28 34.46 -5.02 -2.42
C ILE A 28 34.63 -3.75 -3.27
N LYS A 29 35.59 -3.75 -4.19
CA LYS A 29 35.98 -2.55 -4.94
C LYS A 29 34.96 -2.17 -6.02
N TYR A 30 34.35 -3.14 -6.70
CA TYR A 30 33.48 -2.85 -7.84
C TYR A 30 31.99 -2.98 -7.54
N PHE A 31 31.60 -3.78 -6.53
CA PHE A 31 30.18 -3.91 -6.17
C PHE A 31 29.87 -3.14 -4.91
N PHE A 32 30.58 -3.35 -3.80
CA PHE A 32 30.24 -2.67 -2.54
C PHE A 32 30.43 -1.15 -2.64
N VAL A 33 31.60 -0.68 -3.11
CA VAL A 33 31.89 0.76 -3.23
C VAL A 33 30.97 1.43 -4.24
N VAL A 34 30.81 0.83 -5.43
CA VAL A 34 29.97 1.41 -6.50
C VAL A 34 28.51 1.43 -6.08
N MET A 35 27.97 0.34 -5.50
CA MET A 35 26.57 0.30 -5.05
C MET A 35 26.32 1.28 -3.90
N THR A 36 27.23 1.38 -2.94
CA THR A 36 27.08 2.35 -1.83
C THR A 36 27.09 3.78 -2.36
N MET A 37 28.04 4.12 -3.24
CA MET A 37 28.10 5.44 -3.88
C MET A 37 26.86 5.71 -4.74
N LEU A 38 26.36 4.70 -5.47
CA LEU A 38 25.14 4.80 -6.25
C LEU A 38 23.93 5.11 -5.36
N VAL A 39 23.78 4.43 -4.23
CA VAL A 39 22.68 4.68 -3.28
C VAL A 39 22.78 6.10 -2.69
N LEU A 40 23.97 6.54 -2.28
CA LEU A 40 24.19 7.89 -1.77
C LEU A 40 23.85 8.96 -2.82
N LEU A 41 24.34 8.78 -4.04
CA LEU A 41 24.04 9.66 -5.15
C LEU A 41 22.55 9.65 -5.49
N ALA A 42 21.89 8.49 -5.47
CA ALA A 42 20.46 8.36 -5.73
C ALA A 42 19.61 9.08 -4.67
N VAL A 43 19.95 8.94 -3.39
CA VAL A 43 19.25 9.64 -2.29
C VAL A 43 19.44 11.15 -2.41
N PHE A 44 20.68 11.60 -2.65
CA PHE A 44 20.97 13.02 -2.82
C PHE A 44 20.26 13.59 -4.06
N ASN A 45 20.31 12.91 -5.20
CA ASN A 45 19.63 13.37 -6.40
C ASN A 45 18.12 13.37 -6.25
N GLY A 46 17.56 12.26 -5.79
CA GLY A 46 16.11 12.04 -5.70
C GLY A 46 15.42 12.86 -4.62
N LEU A 47 16.11 13.17 -3.51
CA LEU A 47 15.52 13.93 -2.40
C LEU A 47 15.94 15.39 -2.33
N CYS A 48 17.07 15.79 -2.92
CA CYS A 48 17.53 17.19 -2.86
C CYS A 48 17.51 17.87 -4.23
N LEU A 49 18.22 17.34 -5.22
CA LEU A 49 18.32 17.99 -6.55
C LEU A 49 16.98 18.05 -7.27
N LEU A 50 16.24 16.95 -7.28
CA LEU A 50 14.97 16.84 -7.98
C LEU A 50 13.91 17.83 -7.44
N PRO A 51 13.64 17.94 -6.12
CA PRO A 51 12.70 18.94 -5.62
C PRO A 51 13.13 20.39 -5.87
N VAL A 52 14.44 20.68 -5.86
CA VAL A 52 14.95 22.02 -6.21
C VAL A 52 14.74 22.31 -7.70
N MET A 53 15.05 21.36 -8.58
CA MET A 53 14.83 21.51 -10.03
C MET A 53 13.36 21.65 -10.39
N LEU A 54 12.48 20.90 -9.74
CA LEU A 54 11.02 21.04 -9.89
C LEU A 54 10.49 22.37 -9.35
N THR A 55 11.18 23.00 -8.40
CA THR A 55 10.79 24.35 -7.95
C THR A 55 11.09 25.39 -9.03
N LEU A 56 12.14 25.19 -9.84
CA LEU A 56 12.53 26.14 -10.89
C LEU A 56 11.80 25.89 -12.23
N ILE A 57 11.62 24.62 -12.61
CA ILE A 57 11.06 24.19 -13.91
C ILE A 57 9.81 23.31 -13.68
N GLY A 58 9.01 23.67 -12.68
CA GLY A 58 7.81 22.93 -12.33
C GLY A 58 6.67 23.16 -13.33
N PRO A 59 5.88 22.12 -13.66
CA PRO A 59 4.66 22.30 -14.45
C PRO A 59 3.64 23.15 -13.70
N GLU A 60 2.73 23.78 -14.44
CA GLU A 60 1.65 24.57 -13.83
C GLU A 60 0.76 23.68 -12.94
N PRO A 61 0.36 24.14 -11.74
CA PRO A 61 -0.53 23.40 -10.88
C PRO A 61 -1.90 23.18 -11.55
N GLU A 62 -2.38 21.94 -11.55
CA GLU A 62 -3.70 21.57 -12.13
C GLU A 62 -4.87 22.29 -11.43
N LEU A 63 -4.71 22.62 -10.15
CA LEU A 63 -5.73 23.27 -9.34
C LEU A 63 -5.37 24.73 -9.11
N VAL A 64 -5.94 25.62 -9.94
CA VAL A 64 -5.85 27.07 -9.77
C VAL A 64 -7.06 27.55 -8.94
N PRO A 65 -6.85 28.18 -7.78
CA PRO A 65 -7.94 28.74 -6.98
C PRO A 65 -8.64 29.87 -7.75
N LEU A 66 -9.97 29.78 -7.89
CA LEU A 66 -10.79 30.82 -8.54
C LEU A 66 -10.77 32.17 -7.78
N ASP A 67 -10.34 32.15 -6.52
CA ASP A 67 -10.38 33.28 -5.58
C ASP A 67 -9.05 34.07 -5.52
N GLY A 68 -8.14 33.85 -6.49
CA GLY A 68 -6.83 34.52 -6.56
C GLY A 68 -5.88 34.24 -5.39
N SER A 69 -6.27 33.35 -4.48
CA SER A 69 -5.53 33.00 -3.27
C SER A 69 -4.48 31.92 -3.56
N CYS A 70 -3.25 32.03 -3.02
CA CYS A 70 -2.18 31.04 -3.21
C CYS A 70 -2.41 29.68 -2.51
N ARG A 71 -3.62 29.41 -2.03
CA ARG A 71 -3.95 28.22 -1.24
C ARG A 71 -5.34 27.73 -1.61
N LEU A 72 -5.45 26.43 -1.87
CA LEU A 72 -6.74 25.76 -1.94
C LEU A 72 -7.38 25.75 -0.54
N PRO A 73 -8.70 25.96 -0.44
CA PRO A 73 -9.40 25.83 0.83
C PRO A 73 -9.19 24.43 1.39
N ALA A 74 -8.96 24.34 2.71
CA ALA A 74 -8.75 23.05 3.36
C ALA A 74 -9.96 22.14 3.08
N PRO A 75 -9.75 20.89 2.64
CA PRO A 75 -10.86 19.97 2.46
C PRO A 75 -11.59 19.79 3.79
N PRO A 76 -12.93 19.82 3.80
CA PRO A 76 -13.70 19.66 5.04
C PRO A 76 -13.38 18.32 5.71
N PRO A 77 -13.51 18.22 7.05
CA PRO A 77 -13.15 17.02 7.80
C PRO A 77 -13.90 15.78 7.28
N LEU A 78 -13.23 14.63 7.27
CA LEU A 78 -13.74 13.37 6.71
C LEU A 78 -15.10 12.94 7.30
N SER A 79 -15.38 13.30 8.55
CA SER A 79 -16.68 13.04 9.20
C SER A 79 -17.83 13.77 8.51
N GLU A 80 -17.65 15.06 8.21
CA GLU A 80 -18.62 15.89 7.49
C GLU A 80 -18.70 15.48 6.02
N GLN A 81 -17.60 15.08 5.40
CA GLN A 81 -17.62 14.53 4.04
C GLN A 81 -18.41 13.21 3.96
N LYS A 82 -18.24 12.31 4.93
CA LYS A 82 -18.97 11.04 5.00
C LYS A 82 -20.46 11.28 5.26
N LYS A 83 -20.78 12.20 6.18
CA LYS A 83 -22.17 12.61 6.47
C LYS A 83 -22.84 13.27 5.27
N LYS A 84 -22.12 14.12 4.53
CA LYS A 84 -22.61 14.75 3.30
C LYS A 84 -22.79 13.75 2.16
N LYS A 85 -21.88 12.76 1.99
CA LYS A 85 -22.04 11.67 1.02
C LYS A 85 -23.20 10.73 1.36
N ALA A 86 -23.41 10.44 2.65
CA ALA A 86 -24.57 9.69 3.13
C ALA A 86 -25.88 10.47 2.92
N ALA A 87 -25.88 11.78 3.23
CA ALA A 87 -27.03 12.66 3.01
C ALA A 87 -27.34 12.88 1.52
N MET A 88 -26.33 12.79 0.64
CA MET A 88 -26.47 12.89 -0.82
C MET A 88 -26.81 11.54 -1.49
N GLY A 89 -27.05 10.47 -0.70
CA GLY A 89 -27.68 9.24 -1.18
C GLY A 89 -26.79 8.27 -1.98
N ILE A 90 -25.46 8.41 -1.96
CA ILE A 90 -24.52 7.56 -2.74
C ILE A 90 -24.14 6.29 -1.95
N GLU A 91 -25.09 5.66 -1.26
CA GLU A 91 -24.86 4.46 -0.43
C GLU A 91 -25.72 3.25 -0.88
N SER A 92 -26.28 3.29 -2.09
CA SER A 92 -27.17 2.27 -2.63
C SER A 92 -26.46 1.11 -3.36
N GLY A 93 -25.17 0.87 -3.11
CA GLY A 93 -24.39 -0.14 -3.86
C GLY A 93 -23.70 -1.25 -3.06
N LEU A 94 -23.51 -1.13 -1.74
CA LEU A 94 -22.62 -2.03 -1.00
C LEU A 94 -23.23 -2.61 0.29
N ARG A 95 -24.52 -2.97 0.26
CA ARG A 95 -25.20 -3.65 1.38
C ARG A 95 -25.75 -5.03 1.03
N HIS A 96 -25.09 -5.77 0.13
CA HIS A 96 -25.53 -7.14 -0.19
C HIS A 96 -24.47 -8.23 0.04
N ARG A 97 -23.67 -8.08 1.09
CA ARG A 97 -22.88 -9.21 1.63
C ARG A 97 -22.87 -9.18 3.16
N LYS A 98 -24.05 -9.15 3.78
CA LYS A 98 -24.21 -9.47 5.20
C LYS A 98 -24.65 -10.93 5.29
N GLY A 99 -23.89 -11.68 6.08
CA GLY A 99 -23.90 -13.14 6.14
C GLY A 99 -25.28 -13.75 6.34
N ALA A 100 -25.52 -14.81 5.58
CA ALA A 100 -26.37 -15.89 5.99
C ALA A 100 -25.53 -16.81 6.89
N ASP A 101 -25.78 -16.72 8.18
CA ASP A 101 -25.81 -17.83 9.12
C ASP A 101 -26.04 -19.19 8.41
N VAL A 102 -24.96 -19.92 8.17
CA VAL A 102 -25.03 -21.33 7.78
C VAL A 102 -25.30 -22.11 9.05
N GLU A 103 -26.58 -22.23 9.40
CA GLU A 103 -27.08 -23.23 10.34
C GLU A 103 -26.70 -24.61 9.81
N MET A 104 -25.71 -25.26 10.42
CA MET A 104 -25.35 -26.65 10.10
C MET A 104 -26.43 -27.57 10.65
N SER A 105 -27.49 -27.75 9.87
CA SER A 105 -28.49 -28.78 10.10
C SER A 105 -27.86 -30.15 9.83
N ALA A 106 -27.34 -30.77 10.89
CA ALA A 106 -26.91 -32.16 10.90
C ALA A 106 -28.14 -33.04 10.70
N LYS A 107 -28.43 -33.42 9.45
CA LYS A 107 -29.51 -34.37 9.16
C LYS A 107 -29.05 -35.53 8.29
N ARG A 108 -28.64 -36.56 9.05
CA ARG A 108 -29.09 -37.96 8.95
C ARG A 108 -28.45 -38.78 7.82
N ALA A 109 -27.48 -39.59 8.25
CA ALA A 109 -27.01 -40.77 7.58
C ALA A 109 -28.19 -41.60 7.04
N ARG A 110 -28.22 -41.73 5.71
CA ARG A 110 -28.88 -42.83 5.01
C ARG A 110 -27.81 -43.89 4.81
N ASN A 111 -27.98 -45.03 5.47
CA ASN A 111 -27.51 -46.33 5.02
C ASN A 111 -28.71 -47.26 5.23
N ASP A 112 -29.48 -47.40 4.16
CA ASP A 112 -29.79 -48.65 3.47
C ASP A 112 -29.77 -49.95 4.31
N ASP A 113 -30.96 -50.56 4.32
CA ASP A 113 -31.23 -51.98 4.08
C ASP A 113 -30.71 -53.01 5.10
N ASP A 114 -31.61 -53.54 5.94
CA ASP A 114 -31.99 -54.96 5.79
C ASP A 114 -33.34 -55.28 6.45
N GLU A 115 -34.02 -56.17 5.78
CA GLU A 115 -35.40 -56.60 5.91
C GLU A 115 -35.48 -57.91 6.71
N SER A 116 -36.27 -57.96 7.79
CA SER A 116 -37.29 -59.02 7.96
C SER A 116 -37.99 -58.99 9.33
N PRO A 117 -39.32 -59.25 9.35
CA PRO A 117 -40.11 -59.37 10.58
C PRO A 117 -40.09 -60.82 11.10
N LYS A 118 -40.23 -61.02 12.43
CA LYS A 118 -41.13 -62.01 13.08
C LYS A 118 -40.82 -62.29 14.55
N LYS A 119 -41.91 -62.61 15.27
CA LYS A 119 -42.12 -63.19 16.62
C LYS A 119 -42.31 -62.10 17.69
N LEU A 120 -43.44 -62.00 18.40
CA LEU A 120 -44.58 -62.89 18.62
C LEU A 120 -45.92 -62.17 18.39
#